data_AF-A0A1Q9VSB8-F1
#
_entry.id   AF-A0A1Q9VSB8-F1
#
_cell.length_a   1.000
_cell.length_b   1.000
_cell.length_c   1.000
_cell.angle_alpha   90.00
_cell.angle_beta   90.00
_cell.angle_gamma   90.00
#
_symmetry.space_group_name_H-M   'P 1'
#
loop_
_entity.id
_entity.type
_entity.pdbx_description
1 polymer ?
#
loop_
_entity_poly.entity_id
_entity_poly.type
_entity_poly.pdbx_seq_one_letter_code
_entity_poly.pdbx_strand_id
1 'polypeptide(L)'
;MIGPDARAVEQVTAGVRTAVGHPGHPGRRFIAGAGPGEADGVVAVVTSPVVTADDMEVVRAVRDAMGVVVVYTGDGTDLADEAGVVHCAWGGDGHAGPSSLAGLVDVIDGMWVDLDRWEADARRADADRLDRVRIAVRLAADRIATDLLDEDRAGVTGTVGADGAGGADEMDRVFRARLSVAVLQQGVEMPHLAPVGVGDAEEAPAVPRSPRETVSRAVTGVAAVGAGLAASAAALRVTDSVAIGVTVGLVVMMATATVRWWTGRVARREQDRARLTATLRRRWAATVTDVIARIDVPTVAGHLPGGAS
;
A
#
# COMPACT_ATOMS: atom_id res chain seq x y z
N MET A 1 -15.63 52.43 34.34
CA MET A 1 -16.32 51.57 33.37
C MET A 1 -15.30 50.52 32.98
N ILE A 2 -15.45 49.29 33.48
CA ILE A 2 -14.51 48.18 33.20
C ILE A 2 -15.24 47.29 32.20
N GLY A 3 -14.80 47.33 30.96
CA GLY A 3 -15.38 46.64 29.82
C GLY A 3 -14.61 47.03 28.56
N PRO A 4 -14.61 46.19 27.52
CA PRO A 4 -13.88 46.44 26.28
C PRO A 4 -14.27 47.81 25.71
N ASP A 5 -13.36 48.45 24.97
CA ASP A 5 -13.67 49.65 24.19
C ASP A 5 -14.69 49.28 23.10
N ALA A 6 -15.97 49.28 23.48
CA ALA A 6 -17.08 48.80 22.65
C ALA A 6 -17.12 49.56 21.32
N ARG A 7 -16.72 50.83 21.34
CA ARG A 7 -16.65 51.66 20.15
C ARG A 7 -15.56 51.18 19.19
N ALA A 8 -14.38 50.83 19.69
CA ALA A 8 -13.31 50.28 18.86
C ALA A 8 -13.70 48.92 18.28
N VAL A 9 -14.28 48.03 19.08
CA VAL A 9 -14.74 46.70 18.63
C VAL A 9 -15.83 46.83 17.56
N GLU A 10 -16.79 47.73 17.72
CA GLU A 10 -17.83 48.01 16.72
C GLU A 10 -17.25 48.56 15.42
N GLN A 11 -16.29 49.48 15.50
CA GLN A 11 -15.60 50.06 14.33
C GLN A 11 -14.83 49.00 13.54
N VAL A 12 -14.06 48.15 14.23
CA VAL A 12 -13.33 47.03 13.60
C VAL A 12 -14.33 46.06 12.98
N THR A 13 -15.38 45.67 13.71
CA THR A 13 -16.40 44.73 13.21
C THR A 13 -17.10 45.26 11.96
N ALA A 14 -17.50 46.54 11.94
CA ALA A 14 -18.12 47.18 10.78
C ALA A 14 -17.14 47.30 9.60
N GLY A 15 -15.89 47.65 9.89
CA GLY A 15 -14.81 47.75 8.91
C GLY A 15 -14.52 46.41 8.22
N VAL A 16 -14.32 45.34 9.01
CA VAL A 16 -14.08 43.99 8.50
C VAL A 16 -15.27 43.48 7.67
N ARG A 17 -16.53 43.70 8.12
CA ARG A 17 -17.71 43.32 7.32
C ARG A 17 -17.74 44.02 5.95
N THR A 18 -17.26 45.26 5.88
CA THR A 18 -17.17 46.02 4.63
C THR A 18 -16.01 45.50 3.76
N ALA A 19 -14.86 45.19 4.36
CA ALA A 19 -13.70 44.65 3.67
C ALA A 19 -13.96 43.23 3.10
N VAL A 20 -14.68 42.38 3.84
CA VAL A 20 -15.00 40.99 3.45
C VAL A 20 -16.09 40.91 2.37
N GLY A 21 -16.82 42.00 2.12
CA GLY A 21 -17.79 42.10 1.01
C GLY A 21 -17.19 42.05 -0.39
N HIS A 22 -15.86 41.94 -0.53
CA HIS A 22 -15.18 41.77 -1.81
C HIS A 22 -15.33 40.33 -2.34
N PRO A 23 -15.52 40.15 -3.67
CA PRO A 23 -15.65 38.83 -4.27
C PRO A 23 -14.36 38.03 -4.08
N GLY A 24 -14.41 37.01 -3.22
CA GLY A 24 -13.25 36.17 -2.90
C GLY A 24 -13.23 35.61 -1.48
N HIS A 25 -13.93 36.25 -0.53
CA HIS A 25 -13.98 35.76 0.85
C HIS A 25 -15.21 34.87 1.08
N PRO A 26 -15.06 33.71 1.75
CA PRO A 26 -16.19 32.86 2.12
C PRO A 26 -17.16 33.65 3.02
N GLY A 27 -18.45 33.27 3.04
CA GLY A 27 -19.55 33.97 3.73
C GLY A 27 -19.42 34.01 5.26
N ARG A 28 -18.39 34.69 5.76
CA ARG A 28 -18.04 34.79 7.18
C ARG A 28 -18.93 35.79 7.89
N ARG A 29 -19.28 35.46 9.12
CA ARG A 29 -20.09 36.32 9.99
C ARG A 29 -19.23 36.86 11.13
N PHE A 30 -18.98 38.16 11.10
CA PHE A 30 -18.34 38.85 12.22
C PHE A 30 -19.41 39.37 13.16
N ILE A 31 -19.29 39.10 14.47
CA ILE A 31 -20.24 39.52 15.50
C ILE A 31 -19.45 40.23 16.61
N ALA A 32 -19.81 41.47 16.91
CA ALA A 32 -19.22 42.20 18.03
C ALA A 32 -19.78 41.65 19.35
N GLY A 33 -18.90 41.35 20.31
CA GLY A 33 -19.30 40.92 21.65
C GLY A 33 -20.01 39.57 21.70
N ALA A 34 -19.72 38.65 20.77
CA ALA A 34 -20.26 37.30 20.81
C ALA A 34 -19.87 36.58 22.10
N GLY A 35 -20.83 35.84 22.68
CA GLY A 35 -20.58 35.02 23.86
C GLY A 35 -19.80 33.74 23.52
N PRO A 36 -19.20 33.07 24.52
CA PRO A 36 -18.62 31.75 24.32
C PRO A 36 -19.68 30.77 23.80
N GLY A 37 -19.42 30.12 22.66
CA GLY A 37 -20.34 29.19 21.98
C GLY A 37 -21.16 29.79 20.83
N GLU A 38 -21.08 31.11 20.59
CA GLU A 38 -21.74 31.76 19.44
C GLU A 38 -20.80 32.03 18.26
N ALA A 39 -19.50 31.82 18.45
CA ALA A 39 -18.46 32.11 17.47
C ALA A 39 -17.46 30.94 17.38
N ASP A 40 -16.91 30.71 16.19
CA ASP A 40 -15.90 29.67 15.94
C ASP A 40 -14.46 30.16 16.21
N GLY A 41 -14.29 31.46 16.49
CA GLY A 41 -13.00 32.09 16.78
C GLY A 41 -13.18 33.50 17.33
N VAL A 42 -12.15 34.02 18.00
CA VAL A 42 -12.21 35.33 18.69
C VAL A 42 -11.08 36.24 18.23
N VAL A 43 -11.45 37.50 17.96
CA VAL A 43 -10.51 38.60 17.74
C VAL A 43 -10.62 39.56 18.93
N ALA A 44 -9.57 39.64 19.73
CA ALA A 44 -9.43 40.59 20.82
C ALA A 44 -8.83 41.89 20.29
N VAL A 45 -9.58 42.99 20.36
CA VAL A 45 -9.11 44.32 19.91
C VAL A 45 -8.56 45.09 21.11
N VAL A 46 -7.27 45.42 21.08
CA VAL A 46 -6.59 46.10 22.20
C VAL A 46 -6.03 47.44 21.73
N THR A 47 -6.80 48.52 21.96
CA THR A 47 -6.41 49.89 21.58
C THR A 47 -5.40 50.53 22.52
N SER A 48 -5.18 49.94 23.70
CA SER A 48 -4.15 50.37 24.65
C SER A 48 -2.76 50.07 24.08
N PRO A 49 -1.79 50.99 24.18
CA PRO A 49 -0.41 50.72 23.79
C PRO A 49 0.29 49.74 24.75
N VAL A 50 -0.29 49.51 25.93
CA VAL A 50 0.23 48.59 26.95
C VAL A 50 -0.77 47.46 27.16
N VAL A 51 -0.29 46.23 26.97
CA VAL A 51 -1.01 44.99 27.31
C VAL A 51 -0.57 44.56 28.70
N THR A 52 -1.52 44.41 29.61
CA THR A 52 -1.23 44.04 31.00
C THR A 52 -1.22 42.53 31.20
N ALA A 53 -0.70 42.08 32.34
CA ALA A 53 -0.76 40.66 32.72
C ALA A 53 -2.21 40.16 32.83
N ASP A 54 -3.11 41.01 33.33
CA ASP A 54 -4.55 40.71 33.47
C ASP A 54 -5.20 40.54 32.09
N ASP A 55 -4.83 41.37 31.10
CA ASP A 55 -5.31 41.23 29.72
C ASP A 55 -4.87 39.90 29.12
N MET A 56 -3.62 39.50 29.36
CA MET A 56 -3.10 38.20 28.90
C MET A 56 -3.75 37.02 29.61
N GLU A 57 -4.17 37.16 30.87
CA GLU A 57 -4.95 36.12 31.56
C GLU A 57 -6.30 35.89 30.87
N VAL A 58 -6.97 36.95 30.45
CA VAL A 58 -8.21 36.86 29.66
C VAL A 58 -7.96 36.24 28.29
N VAL A 59 -6.90 36.66 27.59
CA VAL A 59 -6.52 36.08 26.29
C VAL A 59 -6.25 34.58 26.41
N ARG A 60 -5.54 34.14 27.46
CA ARG A 60 -5.29 32.72 27.72
C ARG A 60 -6.57 31.96 28.05
N ALA A 61 -7.46 32.54 28.85
CA ALA A 61 -8.75 31.91 29.15
C ALA A 61 -9.61 31.73 27.88
N VAL A 62 -9.62 32.74 27.00
CA VAL A 62 -10.32 32.65 25.71
C VAL A 62 -9.65 31.63 24.80
N ARG A 63 -8.32 31.61 24.72
CA ARG A 63 -7.58 30.59 23.97
C ARG A 63 -7.91 29.19 24.48
N ASP A 64 -7.90 28.97 25.78
CA ASP A 64 -8.14 27.64 26.35
C ASP A 64 -9.58 27.17 26.08
N ALA A 65 -10.54 28.10 25.94
CA ALA A 65 -11.91 27.80 25.56
C ALA A 65 -12.12 27.61 24.04
N MET A 66 -11.44 28.40 23.20
CA MET A 66 -11.66 28.51 21.75
C MET A 66 -10.59 27.82 20.89
N GLY A 67 -9.49 27.37 21.49
CA GLY A 67 -8.30 26.83 20.83
C GLY A 67 -7.37 27.90 20.25
N VAL A 68 -7.90 28.98 19.68
CA VAL A 68 -7.12 30.08 19.09
C VAL A 68 -7.74 31.45 19.36
N VAL A 69 -6.89 32.47 19.51
CA VAL A 69 -7.31 33.86 19.65
C VAL A 69 -6.39 34.77 18.84
N VAL A 70 -6.98 35.70 18.08
CA VAL A 70 -6.25 36.76 17.39
C VAL A 70 -6.23 37.99 18.28
N VAL A 71 -5.05 38.46 18.65
CA VAL A 71 -4.91 39.71 19.40
C VAL A 71 -4.54 40.79 18.41
N TYR A 72 -5.50 41.66 18.12
CA TYR A 72 -5.37 42.80 17.23
C TYR A 72 -4.93 44.00 18.06
N THR A 73 -3.70 44.49 17.85
CA THR A 73 -3.11 45.59 18.64
C THR A 73 -2.42 46.63 17.76
N GLY A 74 -1.97 47.73 18.35
CA GLY A 74 -1.12 48.69 17.65
C GLY A 74 0.29 48.19 17.37
N ASP A 75 0.92 48.79 16.35
CA ASP A 75 2.34 48.63 16.08
C ASP A 75 3.20 48.93 17.33
N GLY A 76 4.19 48.08 17.58
CA GLY A 76 5.11 48.23 18.71
C GLY A 76 4.60 47.71 20.06
N THR A 77 3.39 47.14 20.10
CA THR A 77 2.94 46.35 21.25
C THR A 77 3.66 45.01 21.28
N ASP A 78 4.42 44.76 22.34
CA ASP A 78 5.11 43.50 22.56
C ASP A 78 4.14 42.50 23.21
N LEU A 79 3.80 41.43 22.46
CA LEU A 79 3.02 40.31 22.96
C LEU A 79 3.94 39.09 23.11
N ALA A 80 3.80 38.38 24.22
CA ALA A 80 4.49 37.11 24.39
C ALA A 80 4.05 36.12 23.30
N ASP A 81 5.02 35.49 22.64
CA ASP A 81 4.76 34.41 21.69
C ASP A 81 4.27 33.17 22.46
N GLU A 82 2.96 32.94 22.41
CA GLU A 82 2.28 31.84 23.08
C GLU A 82 1.53 30.99 22.05
N ALA A 83 1.63 29.67 22.17
CA ALA A 83 0.86 28.75 21.33
C ALA A 83 -0.64 29.08 21.41
N GLY A 84 -1.30 29.17 20.25
CA GLY A 84 -2.72 29.51 20.14
C GLY A 84 -3.05 31.00 20.25
N VAL A 85 -2.06 31.88 20.43
CA VAL A 85 -2.23 33.34 20.39
C VAL A 85 -1.58 33.87 19.12
N VAL A 86 -2.38 34.47 18.24
CA VAL A 86 -1.90 35.04 16.98
C VAL A 86 -1.93 36.56 17.08
N HIS A 87 -0.75 37.18 17.01
CA HIS A 87 -0.63 38.63 17.05
C HIS A 87 -0.85 39.24 15.66
N CYS A 88 -1.72 40.25 15.58
CA CYS A 88 -1.95 41.03 14.37
C CYS A 88 -1.84 42.51 14.72
N ALA A 89 -0.79 43.17 14.21
CA ALA A 89 -0.60 44.59 14.44
C ALA A 89 -1.32 45.43 13.38
N TRP A 90 -1.99 46.51 13.80
CA TRP A 90 -2.43 47.57 12.89
C TRP A 90 -1.35 48.63 12.72
N GLY A 91 -1.24 49.10 11.49
CA GLY A 91 -0.27 50.10 11.08
C GLY A 91 -0.72 51.54 11.35
N GLY A 92 -0.03 52.48 10.69
CA GLY A 92 -0.23 53.91 10.87
C GLY A 92 -1.59 54.48 10.45
N ASP A 93 -2.45 53.70 9.76
CA ASP A 93 -3.84 54.07 9.45
C ASP A 93 -4.83 53.74 10.59
N GLY A 94 -4.33 53.16 11.68
CA GLY A 94 -5.08 52.85 12.90
C GLY A 94 -5.92 51.57 12.79
N HIS A 95 -6.54 51.19 13.91
CA HIS A 95 -7.29 49.92 14.05
C HIS A 95 -8.50 49.80 13.11
N ALA A 96 -9.05 50.91 12.61
CA ALA A 96 -10.16 50.93 11.65
C ALA A 96 -9.73 51.35 10.24
N GLY A 97 -8.41 51.45 10.00
CA GLY A 97 -7.84 51.83 8.72
C GLY A 97 -8.02 50.72 7.66
N PRO A 98 -8.27 51.06 6.38
CA PRO A 98 -8.53 50.05 5.35
C PRO A 98 -7.40 49.02 5.18
N SER A 99 -6.14 49.43 5.32
CA SER A 99 -5.00 48.53 5.14
C SER A 99 -4.81 47.61 6.34
N SER A 100 -5.00 48.15 7.55
CA SER A 100 -4.97 47.37 8.78
C SER A 100 -6.12 46.36 8.89
N LEU A 101 -7.31 46.70 8.38
CA LEU A 101 -8.44 45.78 8.32
C LEU A 101 -8.24 44.68 7.26
N ALA A 102 -7.63 45.01 6.12
CA ALA A 102 -7.26 44.02 5.11
C ALA A 102 -6.25 43.01 5.66
N GLY A 103 -5.20 43.48 6.36
CA GLY A 103 -4.23 42.60 7.03
C GLY A 103 -4.88 41.70 8.08
N LEU A 104 -5.82 42.23 8.87
CA LEU A 104 -6.59 41.42 9.83
C LEU A 104 -7.42 40.34 9.11
N VAL A 105 -8.07 40.68 8.00
CA VAL A 105 -8.83 39.72 7.19
C VAL A 105 -7.91 38.63 6.64
N ASP A 106 -6.74 38.98 6.09
CA ASP A 106 -5.78 38.01 5.55
C ASP A 106 -5.27 37.04 6.64
N VAL A 107 -5.03 37.53 7.86
CA VAL A 107 -4.66 36.69 9.00
C VAL A 107 -5.79 35.72 9.36
N ILE A 108 -7.03 36.21 9.43
CA ILE A 108 -8.22 35.38 9.69
C ILE A 108 -8.43 34.35 8.58
N ASP A 109 -8.24 34.75 7.33
CA ASP A 109 -8.27 33.88 6.15
C ASP A 109 -7.24 32.74 6.25
N GLY A 110 -6.01 33.06 6.64
CA GLY A 110 -4.93 32.09 6.75
C GLY A 110 -5.10 31.06 7.87
N MET A 111 -5.88 31.38 8.91
CA MET A 111 -6.15 30.44 10.01
C MET A 111 -7.41 29.61 9.78
N TRP A 112 -8.29 30.01 8.87
CA TRP A 112 -9.54 29.32 8.65
C TRP A 112 -9.31 28.02 7.87
N VAL A 113 -9.66 26.89 8.49
CA VAL A 113 -9.73 25.60 7.81
C VAL A 113 -11.19 25.30 7.54
N ASP A 114 -11.57 25.24 6.27
CA ASP A 114 -12.84 24.66 5.86
C ASP A 114 -12.79 23.16 6.19
N LEU A 115 -13.47 22.77 7.27
CA LEU A 115 -13.40 21.42 7.81
C LEU A 115 -13.98 20.40 6.82
N ASP A 116 -15.05 20.76 6.09
CA ASP A 116 -15.67 19.89 5.10
C ASP A 116 -14.73 19.64 3.92
N ARG A 117 -14.08 20.72 3.45
CA ARG A 117 -13.07 20.62 2.39
C ARG A 117 -11.83 19.86 2.86
N TRP A 118 -11.35 20.14 4.06
CA TRP A 118 -10.22 19.43 4.65
C TRP A 118 -10.53 17.94 4.81
N GLU A 119 -11.73 17.58 5.26
CA GLU A 119 -12.15 16.20 5.40
C GLU A 119 -12.26 15.50 4.04
N ALA A 120 -12.82 16.19 3.03
CA ALA A 120 -12.85 15.68 1.67
C ALA A 120 -11.44 15.44 1.10
N ASP A 121 -10.51 16.35 1.35
CA ASP A 121 -9.11 16.25 0.94
C ASP A 121 -8.38 15.13 1.71
N ALA A 122 -8.64 14.99 3.01
CA ALA A 122 -8.11 13.92 3.86
C ALA A 122 -8.60 12.54 3.39
N ARG A 123 -9.90 12.38 3.11
CA ARG A 123 -10.46 11.13 2.57
C ARG A 123 -9.85 10.78 1.20
N ARG A 124 -9.60 11.78 0.35
CA ARG A 124 -8.92 11.57 -0.94
C ARG A 124 -7.48 11.09 -0.73
N ALA A 125 -6.75 11.73 0.17
CA ALA A 125 -5.38 11.34 0.49
C ALA A 125 -5.29 9.94 1.10
N ASP A 126 -6.26 9.56 1.95
CA ASP A 126 -6.37 8.22 2.52
C ASP A 126 -6.62 7.16 1.43
N ALA A 127 -7.51 7.44 0.46
CA ALA A 127 -7.74 6.56 -0.68
C ALA A 127 -6.48 6.41 -1.56
N ASP A 128 -5.80 7.50 -1.87
CA ASP A 128 -4.54 7.49 -2.64
C ASP A 128 -3.44 6.70 -1.90
N ARG A 129 -3.37 6.82 -0.58
CA ARG A 129 -2.43 6.07 0.26
C ARG A 129 -2.73 4.57 0.19
N LEU A 130 -3.98 4.18 0.32
CA LEU A 130 -4.41 2.78 0.23
C LEU A 130 -3.98 2.17 -1.12
N ASP A 131 -4.21 2.88 -2.22
CA ASP A 131 -3.83 2.39 -3.55
C ASP A 131 -2.30 2.30 -3.72
N ARG A 132 -1.53 3.28 -3.23
CA ARG A 132 -0.07 3.20 -3.23
C ARG A 132 0.45 1.99 -2.46
N VAL A 133 -0.11 1.71 -1.28
CA VAL A 133 0.26 0.54 -0.47
C VAL A 133 -0.04 -0.75 -1.24
N ARG A 134 -1.24 -0.88 -1.81
CA ARG A 134 -1.63 -2.08 -2.57
C ARG A 134 -0.69 -2.33 -3.75
N ILE A 135 -0.30 -1.28 -4.47
CA ILE A 135 0.66 -1.37 -5.58
C ILE A 135 2.04 -1.78 -5.05
N ALA A 136 2.53 -1.18 -3.97
CA ALA A 136 3.84 -1.50 -3.39
C ALA A 136 3.91 -2.96 -2.93
N VAL A 137 2.88 -3.45 -2.23
CA VAL A 137 2.77 -4.86 -1.80
C VAL A 137 2.74 -5.80 -3.01
N ARG A 138 1.99 -5.46 -4.06
CA ARG A 138 1.94 -6.26 -5.29
C ARG A 138 3.31 -6.37 -5.98
N LEU A 139 4.03 -5.25 -6.10
CA LEU A 139 5.37 -5.22 -6.70
C LEU A 139 6.40 -5.97 -5.84
N ALA A 140 6.31 -5.83 -4.51
CA ALA A 140 7.17 -6.58 -3.60
C ALA A 140 6.91 -8.08 -3.69
N ALA A 141 5.64 -8.50 -3.74
CA ALA A 141 5.27 -9.91 -3.86
C ALA A 141 5.75 -10.53 -5.17
N ASP A 142 5.64 -9.81 -6.29
CA ASP A 142 6.14 -10.29 -7.59
C ASP A 142 7.67 -10.47 -7.60
N ARG A 143 8.38 -9.53 -6.96
CA ARG A 143 9.83 -9.64 -6.76
C ARG A 143 10.19 -10.84 -5.89
N ILE A 144 9.54 -10.99 -4.73
CA ILE A 144 9.76 -12.13 -3.83
C ILE A 144 9.48 -13.46 -4.53
N ALA A 145 8.39 -13.56 -5.29
CA ALA A 145 8.04 -14.76 -6.05
C ALA A 145 9.10 -15.09 -7.10
N THR A 146 9.61 -14.09 -7.82
CA THR A 146 10.65 -14.27 -8.83
C THR A 146 11.96 -14.69 -8.17
N ASP A 147 12.40 -14.00 -7.12
CA ASP A 147 13.62 -14.29 -6.39
C ASP A 147 13.61 -15.72 -5.84
N LEU A 148 12.51 -16.16 -5.21
CA LEU A 148 12.41 -17.53 -4.67
C LEU A 148 12.45 -18.61 -5.74
N LEU A 149 11.86 -18.37 -6.92
CA LEU A 149 11.90 -19.32 -8.03
C LEU A 149 13.27 -19.37 -8.72
N ASP A 150 13.99 -18.26 -8.73
CA ASP A 150 15.34 -18.19 -9.27
C ASP A 150 16.38 -18.78 -8.30
N GLU A 151 16.22 -18.56 -6.99
CA GLU A 151 17.00 -19.19 -5.90
C GLU A 151 16.88 -20.73 -5.95
N ASP A 152 15.66 -21.25 -6.15
CA ASP A 152 15.39 -22.70 -6.30
C ASP A 152 16.04 -23.25 -7.58
N ARG A 153 15.94 -22.54 -8.72
CA ARG A 153 16.58 -22.95 -9.98
C ARG A 153 18.10 -22.99 -9.86
N ALA A 154 18.69 -22.05 -9.13
CA ALA A 154 20.13 -21.97 -8.92
C ALA A 154 20.64 -22.99 -7.88
N GLY A 155 19.75 -23.70 -7.17
CA GLY A 155 20.10 -24.64 -6.10
C GLY A 155 20.73 -23.97 -4.88
N VAL A 156 20.49 -22.66 -4.70
CA VAL A 156 21.08 -21.83 -3.64
C VAL A 156 20.35 -22.02 -2.32
N THR A 157 19.03 -22.19 -2.38
CA THR A 157 18.25 -22.66 -1.23
C THR A 157 18.57 -24.14 -1.05
N GLY A 158 19.36 -24.45 -0.03
CA GLY A 158 19.64 -25.82 0.44
C GLY A 158 18.40 -26.54 0.98
N THR A 159 17.21 -26.27 0.46
CA THR A 159 16.00 -27.09 0.56
C THR A 159 16.23 -28.37 -0.23
N VAL A 160 17.06 -29.22 0.35
CA VAL A 160 17.43 -30.55 -0.11
C VAL A 160 16.16 -31.35 -0.46
N GLY A 161 16.02 -31.73 -1.74
CA GLY A 161 15.18 -32.86 -2.15
C GLY A 161 13.77 -32.56 -2.72
N ALA A 162 13.58 -31.46 -3.44
CA ALA A 162 12.29 -31.06 -4.02
C ALA A 162 11.84 -31.88 -5.25
N ASP A 163 11.55 -33.17 -5.06
CA ASP A 163 10.65 -33.94 -5.94
C ASP A 163 9.33 -34.27 -5.21
N GLY A 164 9.02 -33.62 -4.07
CA GLY A 164 7.86 -33.94 -3.22
C GLY A 164 7.15 -32.74 -2.56
N ALA A 165 5.93 -32.97 -2.08
CA ALA A 165 5.01 -31.96 -1.51
C ALA A 165 5.63 -31.08 -0.40
N GLY A 166 6.54 -31.63 0.41
CA GLY A 166 7.19 -30.88 1.50
C GLY A 166 8.06 -29.70 1.06
N GLY A 167 8.63 -29.73 -0.16
CA GLY A 167 9.40 -28.61 -0.70
C GLY A 167 8.53 -27.42 -1.11
N ALA A 168 7.35 -27.71 -1.68
CA ALA A 168 6.41 -26.67 -2.09
C ALA A 168 5.80 -25.93 -0.89
N ASP A 169 5.51 -26.63 0.20
CA ASP A 169 4.99 -26.03 1.43
C ASP A 169 6.05 -25.18 2.15
N GLU A 170 7.33 -25.56 2.08
CA GLU A 170 8.43 -24.75 2.57
C GLU A 170 8.55 -23.43 1.79
N MET A 171 8.52 -23.51 0.45
CA MET A 171 8.56 -22.32 -0.40
C MET A 171 7.35 -21.40 -0.15
N ASP A 172 6.15 -21.97 0.05
CA ASP A 172 4.96 -21.19 0.41
C ASP A 172 5.13 -20.50 1.78
N ARG A 173 5.72 -21.18 2.76
CA ARG A 173 6.00 -20.59 4.08
C ARG A 173 6.99 -19.44 3.98
N VAL A 174 8.09 -19.61 3.23
CA VAL A 174 9.09 -18.56 3.04
C VAL A 174 8.50 -17.37 2.27
N PHE A 175 7.72 -17.63 1.22
CA PHE A 175 7.00 -16.59 0.48
C PHE A 175 6.12 -15.76 1.40
N ARG A 176 5.27 -16.42 2.20
CA ARG A 176 4.38 -15.74 3.16
C ARG A 176 5.16 -14.96 4.21
N ALA A 177 6.25 -15.51 4.74
CA ALA A 177 7.09 -14.80 5.71
C ALA A 177 7.73 -13.54 5.11
N ARG A 178 8.31 -13.62 3.90
CA ARG A 178 8.86 -12.46 3.19
C ARG A 178 7.77 -11.44 2.84
N LEU A 179 6.57 -11.90 2.46
CA LEU A 179 5.42 -11.04 2.20
C LEU A 179 4.95 -10.30 3.46
N SER A 180 4.88 -10.97 4.62
CA SER A 180 4.53 -10.33 5.89
C SER A 180 5.48 -9.19 6.22
N VAL A 181 6.79 -9.40 6.04
CA VAL A 181 7.79 -8.34 6.25
C VAL A 181 7.56 -7.18 5.28
N ALA A 182 7.28 -7.46 4.00
CA ALA A 182 7.03 -6.42 3.01
C ALA A 182 5.77 -5.59 3.32
N VAL A 183 4.70 -6.21 3.84
CA VAL A 183 3.48 -5.50 4.28
C VAL A 183 3.76 -4.63 5.51
N LEU A 184 4.45 -5.17 6.51
CA LEU A 184 4.83 -4.43 7.71
C LEU A 184 5.73 -3.24 7.42
N GLN A 185 6.62 -3.34 6.42
CA GLN A 185 7.44 -2.21 5.95
C GLN A 185 6.62 -1.07 5.35
N GLN A 186 5.38 -1.30 4.90
CA GLN A 186 4.47 -0.24 4.47
C GLN A 186 3.74 0.43 5.65
N GLY A 187 4.01 0.01 6.88
CA GLY A 187 3.35 0.54 8.09
C GLY A 187 1.90 0.07 8.22
N VAL A 188 1.60 -1.13 7.73
CA VAL A 188 0.25 -1.72 7.69
C VAL A 188 0.27 -3.06 8.41
N GLU A 189 -0.80 -3.35 9.16
CA GLU A 189 -0.96 -4.64 9.83
C GLU A 189 -1.15 -5.77 8.80
N MET A 190 -0.53 -6.92 9.07
CA MET A 190 -0.65 -8.07 8.19
C MET A 190 -2.00 -8.77 8.39
N PRO A 191 -2.84 -8.92 7.34
CA PRO A 191 -4.10 -9.65 7.46
C PRO A 191 -3.89 -11.11 7.90
N HIS A 192 -4.81 -11.63 8.71
CA HIS A 192 -4.78 -13.04 9.11
C HIS A 192 -5.04 -13.95 7.90
N LEU A 193 -4.00 -14.66 7.47
CA LEU A 193 -4.07 -15.64 6.40
C LEU A 193 -4.36 -17.04 6.95
N ALA A 194 -5.11 -17.84 6.20
CA ALA A 194 -5.31 -19.25 6.51
C ALA A 194 -3.97 -19.99 6.55
N PRO A 195 -3.77 -20.98 7.45
CA PRO A 195 -2.51 -21.71 7.56
C PRO A 195 -2.13 -22.44 6.26
N VAL A 196 -0.82 -22.58 6.03
CA VAL A 196 -0.26 -23.31 4.87
C VAL A 196 -0.75 -24.77 4.91
N GLY A 197 -1.28 -25.28 3.78
CA GLY A 197 -1.61 -26.70 3.61
C GLY A 197 -3.05 -27.14 3.88
N VAL A 198 -3.98 -26.23 4.20
CA VAL A 198 -5.38 -26.61 4.56
C VAL A 198 -6.34 -26.65 3.34
N GLY A 199 -5.86 -26.38 2.12
CA GLY A 199 -6.71 -26.05 0.97
C GLY A 199 -6.75 -27.02 -0.22
N ASP A 200 -6.24 -28.25 -0.13
CA ASP A 200 -6.22 -29.19 -1.28
C ASP A 200 -6.99 -30.51 -1.01
N ALA A 201 -7.95 -30.54 -0.07
CA ALA A 201 -8.73 -31.76 0.22
C ALA A 201 -10.09 -31.82 -0.47
N GLU A 202 -10.55 -30.74 -1.11
CA GLU A 202 -11.88 -30.71 -1.72
C GLU A 202 -11.79 -30.25 -3.19
N GLU A 203 -12.23 -31.14 -4.08
CA GLU A 203 -12.48 -30.91 -5.51
C GLU A 203 -11.30 -31.02 -6.48
N ALA A 204 -10.75 -32.24 -6.58
CA ALA A 204 -10.22 -32.70 -7.86
C ALA A 204 -11.41 -33.17 -8.74
N PRO A 205 -11.76 -32.48 -9.85
CA PRO A 205 -12.63 -33.09 -10.84
C PRO A 205 -11.90 -34.30 -11.43
N ALA A 206 -12.47 -35.48 -11.23
CA ALA A 206 -12.01 -36.71 -11.84
C ALA A 206 -12.09 -36.57 -13.37
N VAL A 207 -11.00 -36.13 -13.99
CA VAL A 207 -10.86 -36.14 -15.45
C VAL A 207 -10.89 -37.61 -15.89
N PRO A 208 -11.87 -38.04 -16.71
CA PRO A 208 -11.90 -39.40 -17.19
C PRO A 208 -10.69 -39.62 -18.09
N ARG A 209 -9.75 -40.45 -17.65
CA ARG A 209 -8.64 -40.92 -18.48
C ARG A 209 -9.24 -41.69 -19.66
N SER A 210 -9.23 -41.06 -20.83
CA SER A 210 -9.76 -41.67 -22.04
C SER A 210 -9.00 -42.98 -22.37
N PRO A 211 -9.66 -44.06 -22.83
CA PRO A 211 -9.03 -45.37 -23.07
C PRO A 211 -8.14 -45.45 -24.31
N ARG A 212 -7.69 -44.30 -24.86
CA ARG A 212 -6.99 -44.24 -26.15
C ARG A 212 -5.47 -44.13 -26.06
N GLU A 213 -4.90 -43.87 -24.89
CA GLU A 213 -3.43 -43.78 -24.73
C GLU A 213 -2.73 -45.14 -24.59
N THR A 214 -3.45 -46.23 -24.31
CA THR A 214 -2.86 -47.56 -24.19
C THR A 214 -2.54 -48.20 -25.54
N VAL A 215 -3.23 -47.78 -26.61
CA VAL A 215 -3.07 -48.40 -27.95
C VAL A 215 -1.91 -47.76 -28.73
N SER A 216 -1.59 -46.47 -28.51
CA SER A 216 -0.48 -45.80 -29.23
C SER A 216 0.92 -46.22 -28.73
N ARG A 217 1.04 -46.71 -27.49
CA ARG A 217 2.27 -47.30 -26.96
C ARG A 217 2.57 -48.70 -27.50
N ALA A 218 1.56 -49.45 -27.91
CA ALA A 218 1.76 -50.76 -28.53
C ALA A 218 2.24 -50.65 -29.99
N VAL A 219 1.79 -49.63 -30.73
CA VAL A 219 2.14 -49.44 -32.15
C VAL A 219 3.54 -48.82 -32.33
N THR A 220 4.04 -48.04 -31.37
CA THR A 220 5.40 -47.49 -31.43
C THR A 220 6.49 -48.50 -31.02
N GLY A 221 6.13 -49.65 -30.46
CA GLY A 221 7.05 -50.75 -30.16
C GLY A 221 7.37 -51.65 -31.36
N VAL A 222 6.48 -51.74 -32.35
CA VAL A 222 6.66 -52.65 -33.51
C VAL A 222 7.42 -51.99 -34.67
N ALA A 223 7.34 -50.66 -34.81
CA ALA A 223 8.08 -49.93 -35.85
C ALA A 223 9.60 -49.82 -35.59
N ALA A 224 10.05 -50.01 -34.35
CA ALA A 224 11.48 -49.96 -33.99
C ALA A 224 12.23 -51.28 -34.22
N VAL A 225 11.53 -52.38 -34.48
CA VAL A 225 12.16 -53.68 -34.82
C VAL A 225 12.59 -53.75 -36.29
N GLY A 226 11.98 -52.95 -37.17
CA GLY A 226 12.27 -52.97 -38.62
C GLY A 226 13.59 -52.29 -39.02
N ALA A 227 14.06 -51.28 -38.27
CA ALA A 227 15.28 -50.54 -38.62
C ALA A 227 16.58 -51.19 -38.10
N GLY A 228 16.50 -52.03 -37.06
CA GLY A 228 17.66 -52.73 -36.49
C GLY A 228 18.15 -53.92 -37.33
N LEU A 229 17.25 -54.58 -38.07
CA LEU A 229 17.58 -55.78 -38.86
C LEU A 229 18.25 -55.47 -40.21
N ALA A 230 18.14 -54.26 -40.74
CA ALA A 230 18.81 -53.87 -41.98
C ALA A 230 20.32 -53.63 -41.80
N ALA A 231 20.76 -53.20 -40.62
CA ALA A 231 22.18 -52.97 -40.33
C ALA A 231 22.96 -54.29 -40.06
N SER A 232 22.29 -55.36 -39.61
CA SER A 232 22.92 -56.65 -39.37
C SER A 232 23.25 -57.45 -40.64
N ALA A 233 22.57 -57.19 -41.76
CA ALA A 233 22.80 -57.91 -43.02
C ALA A 233 24.12 -57.54 -43.73
N ALA A 234 24.67 -56.35 -43.45
CA ALA A 234 25.94 -55.91 -44.02
C ALA A 234 27.17 -56.35 -43.20
N ALA A 235 27.01 -56.56 -41.89
CA ALA A 235 28.10 -56.98 -41.01
C ALA A 235 28.41 -58.49 -41.05
N LEU A 236 27.50 -59.31 -41.57
CA LEU A 236 27.67 -60.77 -41.70
C LEU A 236 28.62 -61.21 -42.83
N ARG A 237 29.31 -60.28 -43.52
CA ARG A 237 30.30 -60.61 -44.55
C ARG A 237 31.76 -60.55 -44.11
N VAL A 238 32.06 -60.19 -42.85
CA VAL A 238 33.46 -59.95 -42.42
C VAL A 238 33.86 -60.76 -41.18
N THR A 239 32.92 -61.34 -40.44
CA THR A 239 33.23 -62.21 -39.29
C THR A 239 32.23 -63.38 -39.25
N ASP A 240 32.75 -64.61 -39.37
CA ASP A 240 32.00 -65.89 -39.41
C ASP A 240 31.28 -66.25 -38.09
N SER A 241 31.01 -65.28 -37.22
CA SER A 241 30.45 -65.51 -35.89
C SER A 241 29.20 -64.68 -35.67
N VAL A 242 28.06 -65.31 -35.97
CA VAL A 242 26.69 -64.80 -35.69
C VAL A 242 26.57 -64.37 -34.21
N ALA A 243 27.27 -65.05 -33.31
CA ALA A 243 27.30 -64.72 -31.88
C ALA A 243 27.83 -63.30 -31.60
N ILE A 244 28.84 -62.83 -32.35
CA ILE A 244 29.42 -61.48 -32.17
C ILE A 244 28.44 -60.41 -32.67
N GLY A 245 27.74 -60.65 -33.78
CA GLY A 245 26.73 -59.73 -34.29
C GLY A 245 25.55 -59.54 -33.31
N VAL A 246 25.11 -60.64 -32.68
CA VAL A 246 24.02 -60.61 -31.70
C VAL A 246 24.43 -59.87 -30.42
N THR A 247 25.65 -60.10 -29.90
CA THR A 247 26.12 -59.41 -28.68
C THR A 247 26.29 -57.91 -28.91
N VAL A 248 26.87 -57.49 -30.04
CA VAL A 248 27.01 -56.07 -30.38
C VAL A 248 25.64 -55.41 -30.55
N GLY A 249 24.70 -56.07 -31.24
CA GLY A 249 23.33 -55.57 -31.40
C GLY A 249 22.60 -55.39 -30.05
N LEU A 250 22.75 -56.34 -29.12
CA LEU A 250 22.16 -56.27 -27.79
C LEU A 250 22.77 -55.16 -26.94
N VAL A 251 24.09 -54.94 -27.02
CA VAL A 251 24.77 -53.83 -26.33
C VAL A 251 24.28 -52.48 -26.85
N VAL A 252 24.17 -52.31 -28.17
CA VAL A 252 23.65 -51.06 -28.77
C VAL A 252 22.19 -50.83 -28.40
N MET A 253 21.36 -51.89 -28.39
CA MET A 253 19.97 -51.80 -27.96
C MET A 253 19.85 -51.39 -26.48
N MET A 254 20.64 -51.99 -25.59
CA MET A 254 20.65 -51.64 -24.17
C MET A 254 21.16 -50.21 -23.95
N ALA A 255 22.19 -49.78 -24.67
CA ALA A 255 22.71 -48.42 -24.59
C ALA A 255 21.67 -47.38 -25.06
N THR A 256 21.03 -47.60 -26.20
CA THR A 256 19.99 -46.70 -26.74
C THR A 256 18.74 -46.68 -25.86
N ALA A 257 18.31 -47.82 -25.33
CA ALA A 257 17.22 -47.90 -24.37
C ALA A 257 17.54 -47.13 -23.07
N THR A 258 18.78 -47.23 -22.57
CA THR A 258 19.24 -46.52 -21.38
C THR A 258 19.26 -45.00 -21.61
N VAL A 259 19.79 -44.55 -22.75
CA VAL A 259 19.80 -43.13 -23.14
C VAL A 259 18.38 -42.61 -23.30
N ARG A 260 17.49 -43.34 -23.98
CA ARG A 260 16.09 -42.96 -24.17
C ARG A 260 15.32 -42.91 -22.86
N TRP A 261 15.62 -43.82 -21.94
CA TRP A 261 15.04 -43.80 -20.60
C TRP A 261 15.55 -42.61 -19.79
N TRP A 262 16.85 -42.31 -19.85
CA TRP A 262 17.45 -41.14 -19.21
C TRP A 262 16.87 -39.83 -19.73
N THR A 263 16.82 -39.64 -21.05
CA THR A 263 16.25 -38.43 -21.67
C THR A 263 14.76 -38.30 -21.36
N GLY A 264 14.01 -39.40 -21.39
CA GLY A 264 12.61 -39.42 -20.98
C GLY A 264 12.41 -39.07 -19.51
N ARG A 265 13.33 -39.48 -18.63
CA ARG A 265 13.29 -39.14 -17.21
C ARG A 265 13.63 -37.67 -16.95
N VAL A 266 14.61 -37.12 -17.68
CA VAL A 266 14.97 -35.69 -17.62
C VAL A 266 13.81 -34.83 -18.11
N ALA A 267 13.22 -35.16 -19.25
CA ALA A 267 12.08 -34.41 -19.81
C ALA A 267 10.85 -34.42 -18.88
N ARG A 268 10.57 -35.55 -18.21
CA ARG A 268 9.49 -35.62 -17.22
C ARG A 268 9.76 -34.73 -16.01
N ARG A 269 10.99 -34.72 -15.48
CA ARG A 269 11.38 -33.84 -14.38
C ARG A 269 11.26 -32.36 -14.73
N GLU A 270 11.63 -31.97 -15.94
CA GLU A 270 11.44 -30.60 -16.41
C GLU A 270 9.97 -30.21 -16.49
N GLN A 271 9.11 -31.11 -16.98
CA GLN A 271 7.65 -30.89 -17.03
C GLN A 271 7.03 -30.80 -15.62
N ASP A 272 7.45 -31.66 -14.71
CA ASP A 272 6.94 -31.67 -13.34
C ASP A 272 7.37 -30.40 -12.59
N ARG A 273 8.62 -29.94 -12.78
CA ARG A 273 9.09 -28.64 -12.27
C ARG A 273 8.30 -27.46 -12.84
N ALA A 274 8.10 -27.43 -14.15
CA ALA A 274 7.32 -26.36 -14.78
C ALA A 274 5.88 -26.31 -14.24
N ARG A 275 5.27 -27.48 -14.00
CA ARG A 275 3.94 -27.57 -13.37
C ARG A 275 3.96 -27.08 -11.93
N LEU A 276 4.93 -27.50 -11.12
CA LEU A 276 5.07 -27.03 -9.74
C LEU A 276 5.26 -25.52 -9.67
N THR A 277 6.14 -24.94 -10.49
CA THR A 277 6.33 -23.49 -10.57
C THR A 277 5.03 -22.76 -10.95
N ALA A 278 4.27 -23.28 -11.90
CA ALA A 278 3.00 -22.69 -12.30
C ALA A 278 1.95 -22.76 -11.16
N THR A 279 1.87 -23.89 -10.45
CA THR A 279 0.98 -24.06 -9.30
C THR A 279 1.34 -23.12 -8.16
N LEU A 280 2.63 -23.01 -7.82
CA LEU A 280 3.11 -22.08 -6.79
C LEU A 280 2.80 -20.63 -7.14
N ARG A 281 3.06 -20.19 -8.38
CA ARG A 281 2.71 -18.85 -8.84
C ARG A 281 1.22 -18.54 -8.71
N ARG A 282 0.36 -19.51 -9.07
CA ARG A 282 -1.11 -19.35 -8.91
C ARG A 282 -1.50 -19.23 -7.43
N ARG A 283 -0.94 -20.08 -6.58
CA ARG A 283 -1.20 -20.06 -5.13
C ARG A 283 -0.74 -18.74 -4.50
N TRP A 284 0.47 -18.29 -4.82
CA TRP A 284 1.01 -17.02 -4.34
C TRP A 284 0.21 -15.82 -4.86
N ALA A 285 -0.18 -15.81 -6.14
CA ALA A 285 -1.04 -14.76 -6.68
C ALA A 285 -2.40 -14.70 -5.96
N ALA A 286 -2.99 -15.85 -5.63
CA ALA A 286 -4.22 -15.91 -4.83
C ALA A 286 -4.00 -15.35 -3.41
N THR A 287 -2.92 -15.75 -2.74
CA THR A 287 -2.56 -15.21 -1.41
C THR A 287 -2.37 -13.70 -1.45
N VAL A 288 -1.65 -13.18 -2.45
CA VAL A 288 -1.42 -11.74 -2.61
C VAL A 288 -2.73 -11.00 -2.85
N THR A 289 -3.63 -11.57 -3.64
CA THR A 289 -4.96 -10.99 -3.90
C THR A 289 -5.79 -10.94 -2.62
N ASP A 290 -5.76 -12.00 -1.79
CA ASP A 290 -6.45 -12.04 -0.50
C ASP A 290 -5.85 -11.03 0.50
N VAL A 291 -4.52 -10.91 0.55
CA VAL A 291 -3.85 -9.87 1.34
C VAL A 291 -4.30 -8.48 0.89
N ILE A 292 -4.19 -8.16 -0.40
CA ILE A 292 -4.54 -6.83 -0.95
C ILE A 292 -6.00 -6.47 -0.71
N ALA A 293 -6.90 -7.45 -0.79
CA ALA A 293 -8.33 -7.27 -0.54
C ALA A 293 -8.64 -6.95 0.93
N ARG A 294 -7.81 -7.42 1.87
CA ARG A 294 -8.00 -7.27 3.32
C ARG A 294 -7.07 -6.25 3.98
N ILE A 295 -6.17 -5.62 3.21
CA ILE A 295 -5.35 -4.52 3.72
C ILE A 295 -6.26 -3.38 4.13
N ASP A 296 -6.14 -2.99 5.39
CA ASP A 296 -6.75 -1.80 5.96
C ASP A 296 -5.64 -0.83 6.38
N VAL A 297 -5.77 0.44 5.98
CA VAL A 297 -4.76 1.47 6.25
C VAL A 297 -5.35 2.46 7.24
N PRO A 298 -4.68 2.74 8.38
CA PRO A 298 -5.19 3.69 9.36
C PRO A 298 -5.48 5.04 8.71
N THR A 299 -6.75 5.45 8.77
CA THR A 299 -7.25 6.69 8.15
C THR A 299 -7.02 7.89 9.05
N VAL A 300 -6.61 9.02 8.46
CA VAL A 300 -6.46 10.29 9.18
C VAL A 300 -7.81 10.97 9.36
N ALA A 301 -8.73 10.84 8.40
CA ALA A 301 -10.02 11.52 8.43
C ALA A 301 -10.94 11.09 9.59
N GLY A 302 -10.82 9.83 10.06
CA GLY A 302 -11.71 9.28 11.10
C GLY A 302 -11.34 9.58 12.56
N HIS A 303 -10.23 10.29 12.81
CA HIS A 303 -9.73 10.55 14.17
C HIS A 303 -10.11 11.92 14.75
N LEU A 304 -10.87 12.74 14.02
CA LEU A 304 -11.42 13.96 14.60
C LEU A 304 -12.50 13.56 15.62
N PRO A 305 -12.38 13.97 16.90
CA PRO A 305 -13.47 13.79 17.84
C PRO A 305 -14.68 14.50 17.23
N GLY A 306 -15.77 13.76 17.02
CA GLY A 306 -17.02 14.33 16.53
C GLY A 306 -17.45 15.48 17.44
N GLY A 307 -17.11 16.71 17.03
CA GLY A 307 -17.66 17.92 17.60
C GLY A 307 -19.15 17.90 17.31
N ALA A 308 -19.94 18.00 18.37
CA ALA A 308 -21.38 17.96 18.35
C ALA A 308 -21.95 18.83 17.22
N SER A 309 -22.81 18.22 16.40
CA SER A 309 -23.83 18.93 15.64
C SER A 309 -24.97 19.33 16.56
#